data_AF-A0A6L3MNU2-F1
#
_entry.id   AF-A0A6L3MNU2-F1
#
_cell.length_a   1.000
_cell.length_b   1.000
_cell.length_c   1.000
_cell.angle_alpha   90.00
_cell.angle_beta   90.00
_cell.angle_gamma   90.00
#
_symmetry.space_group_name_H-M   'P 1'
#
loop_
_entity.id
_entity.type
_entity.pdbx_description
1 polymer ?
#
loop_
_entity_poly.entity_id
_entity_poly.type
_entity_poly.pdbx_seq_one_letter_code
_entity_poly.pdbx_strand_id
1 'polypeptide(L)'
;PFTLAGNAAAAFGAQLPALARAAAADGDALPHALAVAHVALRAFRAGRTVPADQAAPEYVRDKVAQTTAERMAARAARPGGAQG
;
A
#
# COMPACT_ATOMS: atom_id res chain seq x y z
N PRO A 1 13.00 20.55 -0.28
CA PRO A 1 13.48 19.36 0.47
C PRO A 1 12.28 18.69 1.15
N PHE A 2 12.30 17.37 1.37
CA PHE A 2 11.20 16.63 2.02
C PHE A 2 11.74 15.59 3.01
N THR A 3 10.90 15.18 3.96
CA THR A 3 11.16 14.07 4.89
C THR A 3 10.43 12.84 4.41
N LEU A 4 11.12 11.70 4.37
CA LEU A 4 10.50 10.40 4.11
C LEU A 4 9.94 9.84 5.42
N ALA A 5 8.65 9.52 5.46
CA ALA A 5 7.97 8.99 6.65
C ALA A 5 7.65 7.50 6.49
N GLY A 6 7.74 6.76 7.57
CA GLY A 6 7.37 5.35 7.68
C GLY A 6 8.48 4.38 7.29
N ASN A 7 8.11 3.09 7.26
CA ASN A 7 9.07 1.99 7.22
C ASN A 7 9.68 1.69 5.83
N ALA A 8 9.25 2.39 4.77
CA ALA A 8 9.68 2.10 3.40
C ALA A 8 11.20 2.23 3.20
N ALA A 9 11.84 3.16 3.92
CA ALA A 9 13.29 3.32 3.91
C ALA A 9 14.00 2.01 4.33
N ALA A 10 13.54 1.40 5.42
CA ALA A 10 14.09 0.16 5.94
C ALA A 10 13.72 -1.06 5.08
N ALA A 11 12.49 -1.09 4.54
CA ALA A 11 12.01 -2.23 3.75
C ALA A 11 12.65 -2.35 2.37
N PHE A 12 12.92 -1.21 1.71
CA PHE A 12 13.34 -1.19 0.31
C PHE A 12 14.78 -0.67 0.10
N GLY A 13 15.35 0.06 1.07
CA GLY A 13 16.73 0.55 1.00
C GLY A 13 17.08 1.20 -0.35
N ALA A 14 18.09 0.64 -1.04
CA ALA A 14 18.53 1.13 -2.35
C ALA A 14 17.48 1.01 -3.47
N GLN A 15 16.47 0.14 -3.32
CA GLN A 15 15.36 0.00 -4.28
C GLN A 15 14.35 1.16 -4.18
N LEU A 16 14.52 2.08 -3.22
CA LEU A 16 13.69 3.27 -3.06
C LEU A 16 14.47 4.54 -3.47
N PRO A 17 14.44 4.95 -4.75
CA PRO A 17 15.17 6.15 -5.22
C PRO A 17 14.81 7.43 -4.46
N ALA A 18 13.60 7.50 -3.89
CA ALA A 18 13.16 8.63 -3.08
C ALA A 18 14.01 8.82 -1.82
N LEU A 19 14.59 7.74 -1.26
CA LEU A 19 15.43 7.81 -0.06
C LEU A 19 16.68 8.67 -0.29
N ALA A 20 17.32 8.54 -1.46
CA ALA A 20 18.50 9.33 -1.82
C ALA A 20 18.23 10.83 -2.01
N ARG A 21 16.95 11.22 -2.20
CA ARG A 21 16.52 12.60 -2.41
C ARG A 21 15.91 13.23 -1.15
N ALA A 22 15.65 12.44 -0.13
CA ALA A 22 15.06 12.91 1.12
C ALA A 22 16.10 13.68 1.94
N ALA A 23 15.67 14.75 2.61
CA ALA A 23 16.53 15.49 3.54
C ALA A 23 16.71 14.72 4.87
N ALA A 24 15.71 13.93 5.24
CA ALA A 24 15.70 13.04 6.39
C ALA A 24 14.73 11.88 6.17
N ALA A 25 14.92 10.78 6.90
CA ALA A 25 13.98 9.68 6.98
C ALA A 25 13.56 9.45 8.43
N ASP A 26 12.26 9.38 8.68
CA ASP A 26 11.66 9.07 9.97
C ASP A 26 10.88 7.76 9.83
N GLY A 27 11.46 6.67 10.34
CA GLY A 27 10.88 5.34 10.28
C GLY A 27 9.71 5.13 11.26
N ASP A 28 9.64 5.94 12.31
CA ASP A 28 8.66 5.83 13.39
C ASP A 28 7.41 6.69 13.13
N ALA A 29 7.44 7.52 12.08
CA ALA A 29 6.29 8.25 11.60
C ALA A 29 5.18 7.30 11.10
N LEU A 30 4.22 7.02 11.98
CA LEU A 30 3.03 6.21 11.70
C LEU A 30 1.78 7.08 11.52
N PRO A 31 0.75 6.61 10.78
CA PRO A 31 -0.52 7.31 10.69
C PRO A 31 -1.16 7.48 12.07
N HIS A 32 -1.54 8.71 12.41
CA HIS A 32 -2.19 9.02 13.69
C HIS A 32 -3.62 9.54 13.50
N ALA A 33 -4.54 9.12 14.37
CA ALA A 33 -5.96 9.41 14.25
C ALA A 33 -6.27 10.92 14.19
N LEU A 34 -5.55 11.74 14.97
CA LEU A 34 -5.74 13.19 14.95
C LEU A 34 -5.39 13.82 13.59
N ALA A 35 -4.30 13.37 12.95
CA ALA A 35 -3.92 13.85 11.63
C ALA A 35 -4.97 13.45 10.58
N VAL A 36 -5.50 12.22 10.67
CA VAL A 36 -6.60 11.74 9.82
C VAL A 36 -7.86 12.60 10.01
N ALA A 37 -8.23 12.92 11.25
CA ALA A 37 -9.39 13.76 11.55
C ALA A 37 -9.25 15.17 10.95
N HIS A 38 -8.06 15.78 11.00
CA HIS A 38 -7.83 17.07 10.35
C HIS A 38 -7.99 17.03 8.83
N VAL A 39 -7.50 15.96 8.19
CA VAL A 39 -7.71 15.76 6.74
C VAL A 39 -9.19 15.58 6.43
N ALA A 40 -9.90 14.75 7.22
CA ALA A 40 -11.33 14.53 7.07
C ALA A 40 -12.16 15.81 7.23
N LEU A 41 -11.84 16.64 8.23
CA LEU A 41 -12.52 17.92 8.45
C LEU A 41 -12.37 18.87 7.26
N ARG A 42 -11.19 18.92 6.64
CA ARG A 42 -10.95 19.71 5.41
C ARG A 42 -11.76 19.17 4.24
N ALA A 43 -11.87 17.85 4.10
CA ALA A 43 -12.68 17.22 3.06
C ALA A 43 -14.18 17.49 3.26
N PHE A 44 -14.66 17.41 4.50
CA PHE A 44 -16.03 17.72 4.88
C PHE A 44 -16.41 19.17 4.52
N ARG A 45 -15.59 20.13 4.93
CA ARG A 45 -15.79 21.56 4.59
C ARG A 45 -15.79 21.85 3.10
N ALA A 46 -15.14 20.99 2.31
CA ALA A 46 -15.08 21.10 0.86
C ALA A 46 -16.16 20.27 0.13
N GLY A 47 -17.12 19.68 0.84
CA GLY A 47 -18.20 18.89 0.25
C GLY A 47 -17.76 17.58 -0.40
N ARG A 48 -16.60 17.03 -0.02
CA ARG A 48 -16.04 15.79 -0.60
C ARG A 48 -16.41 14.53 0.16
N THR A 49 -17.53 14.53 0.89
CA THR A 49 -18.00 13.33 1.60
C THR A 49 -18.83 12.45 0.68
N VAL A 50 -18.79 11.15 0.94
CA VAL A 50 -19.63 10.15 0.27
C VAL A 50 -20.60 9.51 1.28
N PRO A 51 -21.77 9.04 0.84
CA PRO A 51 -22.62 8.15 1.61
C PRO A 51 -21.86 6.92 2.14
N ALA A 52 -22.28 6.39 3.29
CA ALA A 52 -21.56 5.31 3.97
C ALA A 52 -21.52 4.00 3.15
N ASP A 53 -22.56 3.71 2.38
CA ASP A 53 -22.64 2.58 1.46
C ASP A 53 -21.68 2.69 0.26
N GLN A 54 -21.22 3.91 -0.04
CA GLN A 54 -20.24 4.20 -1.08
C GLN A 54 -18.80 4.33 -0.55
N ALA A 55 -18.60 4.31 0.77
CA ALA A 55 -17.29 4.38 1.42
C ALA A 55 -16.56 3.02 1.41
N ALA A 56 -16.52 2.36 0.25
CA ALA A 56 -15.85 1.07 0.07
C ALA A 56 -14.32 1.24 0.01
N PRO A 57 -13.53 0.39 0.71
CA PRO A 57 -12.08 0.37 0.56
C PRO A 57 -11.65 0.01 -0.86
N GLU A 58 -10.59 0.65 -1.35
CA GLU A 58 -9.91 0.22 -2.56
C GLU A 58 -9.01 -0.98 -2.27
N TYR A 59 -9.35 -2.14 -2.85
CA TYR A 59 -8.55 -3.35 -2.70
C TYR A 59 -7.37 -3.34 -3.66
N VAL A 60 -6.18 -3.07 -3.14
CA VAL A 60 -4.92 -3.00 -3.93
C VAL A 60 -4.26 -4.35 -4.21
N ARG A 61 -4.88 -5.46 -3.78
CA ARG A 61 -4.37 -6.82 -4.02
C ARG A 61 -5.27 -7.52 -5.02
N ASP A 62 -4.62 -8.24 -5.96
CA ASP A 62 -5.30 -9.17 -6.85
C ASP A 62 -6.00 -10.29 -6.06
N LYS A 63 -6.80 -11.08 -6.78
CA LYS A 63 -7.55 -12.22 -6.24
C LYS A 63 -6.64 -13.15 -5.42
N VAL A 64 -6.70 -13.01 -4.10
CA VAL A 64 -5.93 -13.84 -3.16
C VAL A 64 -6.55 -15.23 -2.98
N ALA A 65 -7.87 -15.34 -3.17
CA ALA A 65 -8.60 -16.61 -3.10
C ALA A 65 -8.66 -17.25 -4.48
N GLN A 66 -7.68 -18.09 -4.79
CA GLN A 66 -7.70 -18.92 -6.00
C GLN A 66 -8.59 -20.14 -5.80
N THR A 67 -9.39 -20.47 -6.80
CA THR A 67 -10.11 -21.75 -6.85
C THR A 67 -9.13 -22.91 -7.04
N THR A 68 -9.54 -24.13 -6.75
CA THR A 68 -8.71 -25.32 -7.01
C THR A 68 -8.36 -25.46 -8.49
N ALA A 69 -9.29 -25.16 -9.40
CA ALA A 69 -9.04 -25.17 -10.84
C ALA A 69 -7.97 -24.15 -11.24
N GLU A 70 -8.05 -22.92 -10.71
CA GLU A 70 -7.05 -21.87 -10.96
C GLU A 70 -5.67 -22.26 -10.42
N ARG A 71 -5.60 -22.86 -9.22
CA ARG A 71 -4.34 -23.37 -8.66
C ARG A 71 -3.74 -24.47 -9.52
N MET A 72 -4.56 -25.37 -10.06
CA MET A 72 -4.09 -26.46 -10.94
C MET A 72 -3.58 -25.92 -12.28
N ALA A 73 -4.29 -24.97 -12.89
CA ALA A 73 -3.86 -24.32 -14.13
C ALA A 73 -2.55 -23.53 -13.93
N ALA A 74 -2.41 -22.80 -12.82
CA ALA A 74 -1.18 -22.06 -12.49
C ALA A 74 0.03 -22.99 -12.26
N ARG A 75 -0.18 -24.19 -11.71
CA ARG A 75 0.87 -25.23 -11.60
C ARG A 75 1.29 -25.77 -12.95
N ALA A 76 0.33 -26.04 -13.84
CA ALA A 76 0.60 -26.56 -15.18
C ALA A 76 1.26 -25.52 -16.11
N ALA A 77 0.94 -24.23 -15.95
CA ALA A 77 1.49 -23.14 -16.75
C ALA A 77 2.90 -22.68 -16.31
N ARG A 78 3.40 -23.16 -15.17
CA ARG A 78 4.75 -22.83 -14.70
C ARG A 78 5.73 -23.79 -15.41
N PRO A 79 6.61 -23.33 -16.32
CA PRO A 79 7.57 -24.21 -16.99
C PRO A 79 8.47 -24.84 -15.92
N GLY A 80 8.72 -26.14 -16.07
CA GLY A 80 9.21 -27.03 -15.02
C GLY A 80 10.39 -26.49 -14.21
N GLY A 81 10.15 -26.32 -12.90
CA GLY A 81 11.19 -26.40 -11.89
C GLY A 81 11.44 -27.87 -11.54
N ALA A 82 12.09 -28.60 -12.46
CA ALA A 82 12.93 -29.72 -12.09
C ALA A 82 14.30 -29.15 -11.70
N GLN A 83 14.76 -29.47 -10.48
CA GLN A 83 16.08 -29.32 -9.84
C GLN A 83 15.83 -28.87 -8.39
N GLY A 84 16.21 -29.58 -7.32
CA GLY A 84 16.88 -30.86 -7.08
C GLY A 84 16.94 -31.03 -5.56
#